data_AF-A0AAJ2NST8-F1
#
_entry.id   AF-A0AAJ2NST8-F1
#
_cell.length_a   1.000
_cell.length_b   1.000
_cell.length_c   1.000
_cell.angle_alpha   90.00
_cell.angle_beta   90.00
_cell.angle_gamma   90.00
#
_symmetry.space_group_name_H-M   'P 1'
#
loop_
_entity.id
_entity.type
_entity.pdbx_description
1 polymer ?
#
loop_
_entity_poly.entity_id
_entity_poly.type
_entity_poly.pdbx_seq_one_letter_code
_entity_poly.pdbx_strand_id
1 'polypeptide(L)'
;FSKLVKAYGGIPVEIPLIAFRPVEKNKKLEECVERLHTYDWIIFTSNVTVETFFSFVAAGSDLPKIAVIGKRTEAVLKEKGFQVE
;
A
#
# COMPACT_ATOMS: atom_id res chain seq x y z
N PHE A 1 20.69 1.64 4.29
CA PHE A 1 22.13 1.35 4.11
C PHE A 1 23.04 2.42 4.69
N SER A 2 22.67 3.70 4.66
CA SER A 2 23.49 4.80 5.21
C SER A 2 23.93 4.59 6.66
N LYS A 3 23.06 4.04 7.52
CA LYS A 3 23.41 3.65 8.90
C LYS A 3 24.56 2.63 8.94
N LEU A 4 24.52 1.62 8.07
CA LEU A 4 25.58 0.62 7.95
C LEU A 4 26.87 1.26 7.39
N VAL A 5 26.77 2.09 6.35
CA VAL A 5 27.93 2.79 5.77
C VAL A 5 28.67 3.64 6.83
N LYS A 6 27.92 4.40 7.66
CA LYS A 6 28.50 5.12 8.80
C LYS A 6 29.15 4.18 9.82
N ALA A 7 28.50 3.05 10.13
CA ALA A 7 29.01 2.07 11.09
C ALA A 7 30.35 1.45 10.65
N TYR A 8 30.62 1.36 9.34
CA TYR A 8 31.89 0.89 8.78
C TYR A 8 32.88 2.03 8.44
N GLY A 9 32.65 3.26 8.94
CA GLY A 9 33.57 4.40 8.79
C GLY A 9 33.43 5.18 7.47
N GLY A 10 32.45 4.86 6.63
CA GLY A 10 32.15 5.63 5.42
C GLY A 10 31.28 6.86 5.69
N ILE A 11 31.27 7.80 4.75
CA ILE A 11 30.42 9.00 4.78
C ILE A 11 29.33 8.84 3.71
N PRO A 12 28.09 8.43 4.06
CA PRO A 12 27.03 8.29 3.08
C PRO A 12 26.50 9.67 2.66
N VAL A 13 26.30 9.85 1.35
CA VAL A 13 25.57 10.97 0.77
C VAL A 13 24.23 10.43 0.25
N GLU A 14 23.13 10.84 0.87
CA GLU A 14 21.79 10.40 0.48
C GLU A 14 21.19 11.37 -0.53
N ILE A 15 20.90 10.89 -1.74
CA ILE A 15 20.23 11.64 -2.80
C ILE A 15 18.99 10.84 -3.23
N PRO A 16 17.80 11.11 -2.68
CA PRO A 16 16.59 10.37 -3.02
C PRO A 16 16.17 10.66 -4.47
N LEU A 17 16.16 9.62 -5.31
CA LEU A 17 15.78 9.73 -6.73
C LEU A 17 14.33 9.32 -7.00
N ILE A 18 13.67 8.70 -6.03
CA ILE A 18 12.29 8.23 -6.12
C ILE A 18 11.55 8.78 -4.90
N ALA A 19 10.34 9.30 -5.12
CA ALA A 19 9.44 9.75 -4.08
C ALA A 19 8.03 9.25 -4.38
N PHE A 20 7.30 8.85 -3.34
CA PHE A 20 5.88 8.58 -3.45
C PHE A 20 5.11 9.90 -3.38
N ARG A 21 4.11 10.05 -4.25
CA ARG A 21 3.18 11.18 -4.22
C ARG A 21 1.76 10.63 -4.10
N PRO A 22 0.86 11.35 -3.41
CA PRO A 22 -0.56 11.01 -3.42
C PRO A 22 -1.06 10.90 -4.86
N VAL A 23 -1.87 9.89 -5.12
CA VAL A 23 -2.60 9.79 -6.39
C VAL A 23 -3.67 10.88 -6.38
N GLU A 24 -3.69 11.71 -7.42
CA GLU A 24 -4.77 12.69 -7.58
C GLU A 24 -6.11 11.98 -7.70
N LYS A 25 -7.17 12.60 -7.17
CA LYS A 25 -8.52 12.04 -7.31
C LYS A 25 -8.83 11.79 -8.77
N ASN A 26 -9.15 10.53 -9.07
CA ASN A 26 -9.36 10.07 -10.43
C ASN A 26 -10.73 9.42 -10.48
N LYS A 27 -11.60 9.94 -11.36
CA LYS A 27 -12.97 9.44 -11.56
C LYS A 27 -13.02 7.94 -11.84
N LYS A 28 -12.06 7.41 -12.61
CA LYS A 28 -11.96 5.97 -12.88
C LYS A 28 -11.64 5.15 -11.63
N LEU A 29 -10.82 5.71 -10.73
CA LEU A 29 -10.50 5.04 -9.48
C LEU A 29 -11.71 5.02 -8.55
N GLU A 30 -12.43 6.14 -8.44
CA GLU A 30 -13.68 6.23 -7.67
C GLU A 30 -14.73 5.24 -8.20
N GLU A 31 -14.96 5.21 -9.51
CA GLU A 31 -15.88 4.26 -10.15
C GLU A 31 -15.45 2.79 -9.96
N CYS A 32 -14.15 2.50 -9.97
CA CYS A 32 -13.64 1.17 -9.64
C CYS A 32 -13.86 0.80 -8.17
N VAL A 33 -13.68 1.75 -7.25
CA VAL A 33 -13.89 1.54 -5.80
C VAL A 33 -15.38 1.26 -5.53
N GLU A 34 -16.29 1.99 -6.14
CA GLU A 34 -17.75 1.75 -6.02
C GLU A 34 -18.15 0.35 -6.51
N ARG A 35 -17.43 -0.16 -7.52
CA ARG A 35 -17.67 -1.48 -8.11
C ARG A 35 -16.82 -2.60 -7.51
N LEU A 36 -16.14 -2.39 -6.38
CA LEU A 36 -15.29 -3.42 -5.75
C LEU A 36 -16.03 -4.72 -5.47
N HIS A 37 -17.31 -4.63 -5.10
CA HIS A 37 -18.19 -5.78 -4.86
C HIS A 37 -18.41 -6.68 -6.11
N THR A 38 -18.03 -6.22 -7.30
CA THR A 38 -18.14 -6.99 -8.55
C THR A 38 -16.91 -7.87 -8.84
N TYR A 39 -15.86 -7.76 -8.03
CA TYR A 39 -14.65 -8.56 -8.15
C TYR A 39 -14.61 -9.63 -7.06
N ASP A 40 -14.03 -10.78 -7.35
CA ASP A 40 -13.82 -11.83 -6.34
C ASP A 40 -12.60 -11.52 -5.43
N TRP A 41 -11.60 -10.83 -5.99
CA TRP A 41 -10.31 -10.61 -5.36
C TRP A 41 -9.75 -9.20 -5.57
N ILE A 42 -8.99 -8.73 -4.58
CA ILE A 42 -8.05 -7.62 -4.67
C ILE A 42 -6.66 -8.08 -4.22
N ILE A 43 -5.63 -7.66 -4.95
CA ILE A 43 -4.25 -8.09 -4.70
C ILE A 43 -3.37 -6.86 -4.43
N PHE A 44 -2.73 -6.82 -3.26
CA PHE A 44 -1.80 -5.75 -2.90
C PHE A 44 -0.34 -6.19 -3.03
N THR A 45 0.43 -5.46 -3.81
CA THR A 45 1.86 -5.75 -4.05
C THR A 45 2.81 -4.78 -3.34
N SER A 46 2.26 -3.76 -2.66
CA SER A 46 3.03 -2.73 -1.96
C SER A 46 2.23 -2.19 -0.76
N ASN A 47 2.91 -1.98 0.37
CA ASN A 47 2.31 -1.38 1.55
C ASN A 47 1.86 0.08 1.31
N VAL A 48 2.55 0.82 0.43
CA VAL A 48 2.16 2.20 0.08
C VAL A 48 0.80 2.21 -0.63
N THR A 49 0.54 1.21 -1.47
CA THR A 49 -0.75 1.06 -2.17
C THR A 49 -1.87 0.73 -1.20
N VAL A 50 -1.63 -0.09 -0.17
CA VAL A 50 -2.61 -0.36 0.89
C VAL A 50 -3.06 0.94 1.54
N GLU A 51 -2.11 1.75 2.04
CA GLU A 51 -2.42 3.02 2.70
C GLU A 51 -3.21 3.97 1.78
N THR A 52 -2.76 4.09 0.53
CA THR A 52 -3.39 4.97 -0.46
C THR A 52 -4.80 4.49 -0.82
N PHE A 53 -4.99 3.19 -1.05
CA PHE A 53 -6.28 2.60 -1.39
C PHE A 53 -7.33 2.85 -0.30
N PHE A 54 -6.99 2.60 0.96
CA PHE A 54 -7.89 2.82 2.09
C PHE A 54 -8.20 4.30 2.37
N SER A 55 -7.51 5.25 1.72
CA SER A 55 -7.91 6.66 1.73
C SER A 55 -9.09 6.97 0.79
N PHE A 56 -9.37 6.09 -0.18
CA PHE A 56 -10.48 6.21 -1.14
C PHE A 56 -11.70 5.35 -0.78
N VAL A 57 -11.51 4.33 0.06
CA VAL A 57 -12.58 3.41 0.48
C VAL A 57 -13.26 3.94 1.74
N ALA A 58 -14.60 3.96 1.74
CA ALA A 58 -15.36 4.35 2.92
C ALA A 58 -15.22 3.30 4.04
N ALA A 59 -15.27 3.76 5.29
CA ALA A 59 -15.28 2.85 6.43
C ALA A 59 -16.51 1.93 6.35
N GLY A 60 -16.29 0.62 6.47
CA GLY A 60 -17.35 -0.39 6.41
C GLY A 60 -17.79 -0.79 5.00
N SER A 61 -17.08 -0.38 3.94
CA SER A 61 -17.29 -0.95 2.61
C SER A 61 -17.03 -2.46 2.60
N ASP A 62 -17.93 -3.21 1.94
CA ASP A 62 -17.72 -4.63 1.70
C ASP A 62 -16.58 -4.80 0.68
N LEU A 63 -15.58 -5.59 1.05
CA LEU A 63 -14.38 -5.79 0.24
C LEU A 63 -14.31 -7.21 -0.28
N PRO A 64 -13.81 -7.40 -1.51
CA PRO A 64 -13.50 -8.73 -2.02
C PRO A 64 -12.39 -9.39 -1.21
N LYS A 65 -12.13 -10.67 -1.47
CA LYS A 65 -11.03 -11.41 -0.85
C LYS A 65 -9.70 -10.70 -1.10
N ILE A 66 -8.85 -10.61 -0.08
CA ILE A 66 -7.60 -9.86 -0.13
C ILE A 66 -6.42 -10.83 -0.19
N ALA A 67 -5.61 -10.71 -1.25
CA ALA A 67 -4.31 -11.37 -1.35
C ALA A 67 -3.17 -10.35 -1.29
N VAL A 68 -1.98 -10.78 -0.86
CA VAL A 68 -0.83 -9.89 -0.72
C VAL A 68 0.46 -10.50 -1.25
N ILE A 69 1.34 -9.63 -1.74
CA ILE A 69 2.73 -9.96 -2.03
C ILE A 69 3.61 -9.24 -1.02
N GLY A 70 4.30 -10.03 -0.18
CA GLY A 70 5.30 -9.57 0.77
C GLY A 70 4.79 -9.39 2.21
N LYS A 71 5.60 -9.86 3.17
CA LYS A 71 5.29 -9.84 4.62
C LYS A 71 4.98 -8.45 5.18
N ARG A 72 5.60 -7.41 4.62
CA ARG A 72 5.36 -6.03 5.05
C ARG A 72 3.97 -5.55 4.65
N THR A 73 3.52 -5.88 3.44
CA THR A 73 2.18 -5.54 2.96
C THR A 73 1.11 -6.26 3.79
N GLU A 74 1.35 -7.55 4.07
CA GLU A 74 0.50 -8.36 4.94
C GLU A 74 0.34 -7.74 6.34
N ALA A 75 1.44 -7.34 6.97
CA ALA A 75 1.42 -6.75 8.31
C ALA A 75 0.57 -5.47 8.37
N VAL A 76 0.71 -4.58 7.37
CA VAL A 76 -0.06 -3.32 7.31
C VAL A 76 -1.56 -3.58 7.13
N LEU A 77 -1.95 -4.61 6.37
CA LEU A 77 -3.36 -5.00 6.23
C LEU A 77 -3.94 -5.58 7.52
N LYS A 78 -3.17 -6.43 8.21
CA LYS A 78 -3.58 -7.01 9.51
C LYS A 78 -3.70 -5.93 10.59
N GLU A 79 -2.80 -4.96 10.63
CA GLU A 79 -2.88 -3.80 11.55
C GLU A 79 -4.16 -2.96 11.32
N LYS A 80 -4.65 -2.91 10.08
CA LYS A 80 -5.93 -2.28 9.73
C LYS A 80 -7.16 -3.13 10.03
N GLY A 81 -6.98 -4.37 10.50
CA GLY A 81 -8.07 -5.30 10.85
C GLY A 81 -8.57 -6.16 9.69
N PHE A 82 -7.89 -6.18 8.55
CA PHE A 82 -8.28 -7.00 7.41
C PHE A 82 -7.64 -8.39 7.46
N GLN A 83 -8.44 -9.41 7.13
CA GLN A 83 -7.93 -10.76 6.90
C GLN A 83 -7.30 -10.83 5.51
N VAL A 84 -6.18 -11.54 5.44
CA VAL A 84 -5.40 -11.72 4.21
C VAL A 84 -5.29 -13.22 3.97
N GLU A 85 -5.56 -13.66 2.74
CA GLU A 85 -5.31 -15.03 2.28
C GLU A 85 -3.88 -15.23 1.78
#